data_AF-A0A845LGM5-F1
#
_entry.id   AF-A0A845LGM5-F1
#
_cell.length_a   1.000
_cell.length_b   1.000
_cell.length_c   1.000
_cell.angle_alpha   90.00
_cell.angle_beta   90.00
_cell.angle_gamma   90.00
#
_symmetry.space_group_name_H-M   'P 1'
#
loop_
_entity.id
_entity.type
_entity.pdbx_description
1 polymer ?
#
loop_
_entity_poly.entity_id
_entity_poly.type
_entity_poly.pdbx_seq_one_letter_code
_entity_poly.pdbx_strand_id
1 'polypeptide(L)'
;MSHFTQILSQSVTNLEALRKAVARMGFELRENDLCRYYFGQKMKDFVIRLPGKYDAALVPAGEGSGAYRIEADWEGDHVSRYLGREAELLLKYYTAELAKMEALKRGYAVTEQAEEGALVILARDSDGSALRIECQGGGSIRCQPQHITGEACMKFFELEQALGDIQEHQKTGAFWGGDETLKKLRIRSRYYCG
;
A
#
# COMPACT_ATOMS: atom_id res chain seq x y z
N MET A 1 -22.41 -20.89 3.76
CA MET A 1 -22.17 -20.78 5.22
C MET A 1 -21.19 -19.63 5.39
N SER A 2 -21.70 -18.41 5.62
CA SER A 2 -20.85 -17.23 5.79
C SER A 2 -20.24 -17.24 7.18
N HIS A 3 -18.92 -17.35 7.23
CA HIS A 3 -18.11 -17.01 8.39
C HIS A 3 -17.44 -15.67 8.10
N PHE A 4 -17.09 -14.88 9.14
CA PHE A 4 -16.16 -13.76 8.97
C PHE A 4 -14.97 -14.27 8.16
N THR A 5 -14.91 -13.87 6.88
CA THR A 5 -13.94 -14.45 5.97
C THR A 5 -12.68 -13.63 6.12
N GLN A 6 -11.66 -14.28 6.67
CA GLN A 6 -10.36 -13.69 6.89
C GLN A 6 -9.67 -13.59 5.55
N ILE A 7 -9.30 -12.37 5.18
CA ILE A 7 -8.49 -12.17 3.98
C ILE A 7 -7.08 -11.86 4.47
N LEU A 8 -6.15 -12.69 4.01
CA LEU A 8 -4.72 -12.47 4.13
C LEU A 8 -4.31 -11.38 3.14
N SER A 9 -4.91 -10.20 3.24
CA SER A 9 -4.44 -9.02 2.54
C SER A 9 -3.15 -8.56 3.21
N GLN A 10 -2.25 -7.95 2.45
CA GLN A 10 -1.03 -7.33 2.98
C GLN A 10 -1.28 -6.61 4.30
N SER A 11 -0.40 -6.88 5.25
CA SER A 11 -0.43 -6.36 6.61
C SER A 11 -0.55 -4.84 6.62
N VAL A 12 -1.69 -4.31 7.10
CA VAL A 12 -1.81 -2.89 7.40
C VAL A 12 -0.97 -2.60 8.64
N THR A 13 0.06 -1.79 8.51
CA THR A 13 1.00 -1.46 9.62
C THR A 13 0.89 -0.01 10.05
N ASN A 14 0.41 0.88 9.17
CA ASN A 14 0.29 2.30 9.46
C ASN A 14 -1.19 2.73 9.55
N LEU A 15 -1.70 2.87 10.78
CA LEU A 15 -3.09 3.26 11.03
C LEU A 15 -3.41 4.69 10.57
N GLU A 16 -2.43 5.59 10.53
CA GLU A 16 -2.64 6.96 10.05
C GLU A 16 -2.85 6.99 8.53
N ALA A 17 -2.01 6.25 7.78
CA ALA A 17 -2.19 6.07 6.34
C ALA A 17 -3.55 5.42 6.02
N LEU A 18 -3.96 4.42 6.81
CA LEU A 18 -5.28 3.81 6.67
C LEU A 18 -6.40 4.82 6.95
N ARG A 19 -6.30 5.62 8.01
CA ARG A 19 -7.30 6.64 8.34
C ARG A 19 -7.48 7.63 7.19
N LYS A 20 -6.37 8.09 6.58
CA LYS A 20 -6.41 8.97 5.40
C LYS A 20 -7.06 8.28 4.20
N ALA A 21 -6.74 7.01 3.96
CA ALA A 21 -7.33 6.23 2.87
C ALA A 21 -8.84 6.03 3.05
N VAL A 22 -9.28 5.65 4.25
CA VAL A 22 -10.69 5.50 4.60
C VAL A 22 -11.45 6.82 4.45
N ALA A 23 -10.88 7.92 4.93
CA ALA A 23 -11.46 9.26 4.77
C ALA A 23 -11.56 9.70 3.30
N ARG A 24 -10.54 9.39 2.49
CA ARG A 24 -10.53 9.64 1.05
C ARG A 24 -11.63 8.90 0.30
N MET A 25 -12.02 7.73 0.79
CA MET A 25 -13.15 6.95 0.26
C MET A 25 -14.52 7.45 0.78
N GLY A 26 -14.55 8.49 1.63
CA GLY A 26 -15.77 9.04 2.21
C GLY A 26 -16.29 8.26 3.43
N PHE A 27 -15.43 7.45 4.07
CA PHE A 27 -15.77 6.64 5.22
C PHE A 27 -15.03 7.10 6.48
N GLU A 28 -15.34 6.48 7.61
CA GLU A 28 -14.75 6.82 8.91
C GLU A 28 -14.10 5.60 9.55
N LEU A 29 -12.87 5.76 10.04
CA LEU A 29 -12.20 4.78 10.88
C LEU A 29 -12.44 5.15 12.35
N ARG A 30 -13.21 4.32 13.06
CA ARG A 30 -13.59 4.51 14.45
C ARG A 30 -12.81 3.57 15.36
N GLU A 31 -12.48 4.06 16.55
CA GLU A 31 -11.77 3.30 17.57
C GLU A 31 -12.74 2.79 18.63
N ASN A 32 -12.54 1.54 19.08
CA ASN A 32 -13.36 0.89 20.10
C ASN A 32 -14.87 0.98 19.82
N ASP A 33 -15.29 0.55 18.62
CA ASP A 33 -16.68 0.65 18.17
C ASP A 33 -17.28 -0.74 17.83
N LEU A 34 -18.60 -0.80 17.74
CA LEU A 34 -19.38 -1.96 17.33
C LEU A 34 -19.34 -2.12 15.81
N CYS A 35 -18.66 -3.17 15.35
CA CYS A 35 -18.66 -3.62 13.96
C CYS A 35 -19.93 -4.42 13.67
N ARG A 36 -20.71 -3.98 12.67
CA ARG A 36 -21.94 -4.64 12.22
C ARG A 36 -21.61 -5.73 11.19
N TYR A 37 -22.16 -6.93 11.38
CA TYR A 37 -21.98 -8.08 10.47
C TYR A 37 -23.21 -8.98 10.49
N TYR A 38 -23.24 -10.06 9.70
CA TYR A 38 -24.43 -10.90 9.54
C TYR A 38 -24.99 -11.48 10.86
N PHE A 39 -24.15 -11.90 11.80
CA PHE A 39 -24.61 -12.45 13.09
C PHE A 39 -24.85 -11.39 14.18
N GLY A 40 -24.82 -10.09 13.85
CA GLY A 40 -25.11 -9.01 14.78
C GLY A 40 -24.00 -7.97 14.86
N GLN A 41 -23.54 -7.67 16.07
CA GLN A 41 -22.54 -6.64 16.31
C GLN A 41 -21.49 -7.13 17.31
N LYS A 42 -20.22 -6.79 17.08
CA LYS A 42 -19.12 -7.14 17.97
C LYS A 42 -18.19 -5.95 18.16
N MET A 43 -17.75 -5.74 19.41
CA MET A 43 -16.75 -4.71 19.72
C MET A 43 -15.42 -5.05 19.05
N LYS A 44 -14.80 -4.06 18.40
CA LYS A 44 -13.51 -4.17 17.72
C LYS A 44 -12.70 -2.90 17.97
N ASP A 45 -11.38 -3.04 18.02
CA ASP A 45 -10.46 -1.93 18.30
C ASP A 45 -10.51 -0.87 17.22
N PHE A 46 -10.63 -1.28 15.95
CA PHE A 46 -10.81 -0.36 14.83
C PHE A 46 -11.90 -0.86 13.88
N VAL A 47 -12.83 0.03 13.55
CA VAL A 47 -13.98 -0.25 12.68
C VAL A 47 -14.04 0.78 11.56
N ILE A 48 -14.08 0.29 10.32
CA ILE A 48 -14.38 1.10 9.14
C ILE A 48 -15.90 1.13 9.00
N ARG A 49 -16.50 2.27 9.35
CA ARG A 49 -17.95 2.45 9.29
C ARG A 49 -18.38 2.67 7.84
N LEU A 50 -19.24 1.76 7.35
CA LEU A 50 -19.75 1.82 5.98
C LEU A 50 -21.21 2.30 5.95
N PRO A 51 -21.69 2.89 4.84
CA PRO A 51 -23.09 3.33 4.71
C PRO A 51 -24.12 2.19 4.78
N GLY A 52 -23.68 0.95 4.57
CA GLY A 52 -24.53 -0.23 4.53
C GLY A 52 -24.92 -0.80 5.90
N LYS A 53 -25.42 -2.05 5.85
CA LYS A 53 -25.78 -2.82 7.05
C LYS A 53 -24.56 -3.39 7.78
N TYR A 54 -23.47 -3.63 7.04
CA TYR A 54 -22.26 -4.26 7.53
C TYR A 54 -21.08 -3.31 7.43
N ASP A 55 -20.12 -3.49 8.35
CA ASP A 55 -18.88 -2.76 8.45
C ASP A 55 -17.69 -3.69 8.20
N ALA A 56 -16.50 -3.11 8.12
CA ALA A 56 -15.25 -3.87 8.20
C ALA A 56 -14.50 -3.52 9.48
N ALA A 57 -13.74 -4.45 10.02
CA ALA A 57 -12.89 -4.21 11.18
C ALA A 57 -11.43 -4.51 10.86
N LEU A 58 -10.53 -3.84 11.57
CA LEU A 58 -9.15 -4.30 11.66
C LEU A 58 -9.01 -5.20 12.87
N VAL A 59 -8.29 -6.29 12.69
CA VAL A 59 -7.88 -7.14 13.80
C VAL A 59 -6.38 -7.41 13.69
N PRO A 60 -5.67 -7.62 14.81
CA PRO A 60 -4.27 -7.99 14.78
C PRO A 60 -4.04 -9.23 13.91
N ALA A 61 -3.04 -9.18 13.03
CA ALA A 61 -2.66 -10.30 12.17
C ALA A 61 -1.93 -11.42 12.95
N GLY A 62 -1.40 -11.09 14.13
CA GLY A 62 -0.78 -12.00 15.08
C GLY A 62 -0.31 -11.23 16.32
N GLU A 63 -0.14 -11.93 17.45
CA GLU A 63 0.36 -11.31 18.69
C GLU A 63 1.74 -10.68 18.46
N GLY A 64 1.87 -9.40 18.82
CA GLY A 64 3.15 -8.67 18.73
C GLY A 64 3.61 -8.28 17.32
N SER A 65 2.86 -8.61 16.26
CA SER A 65 3.27 -8.30 14.88
C SER A 65 3.22 -6.82 14.51
N GLY A 66 2.41 -6.01 15.20
CA GLY A 66 2.12 -4.62 14.82
C GLY A 66 1.35 -4.48 13.50
N ALA A 67 0.94 -5.60 12.91
CA ALA A 67 0.20 -5.67 11.66
C ALA A 67 -1.28 -5.95 11.93
N TYR A 68 -2.13 -5.38 11.09
CA TYR A 68 -3.57 -5.59 11.07
C TYR A 68 -3.99 -6.30 9.79
N ARG A 69 -4.99 -7.17 9.92
CA ARG A 69 -5.76 -7.76 8.81
C ARG A 69 -7.16 -7.17 8.80
N ILE A 70 -7.76 -7.14 7.62
CA ILE A 70 -9.13 -6.66 7.43
C ILE A 70 -10.09 -7.84 7.57
N GLU A 71 -11.04 -7.72 8.48
CA GLU A 71 -12.05 -8.72 8.79
C GLU A 71 -13.43 -8.13 8.46
N ALA A 72 -14.15 -8.76 7.53
CA ALA A 72 -15.48 -8.31 7.13
C ALA A 72 -16.32 -9.49 6.62
N ASP A 73 -17.62 -9.24 6.45
CA ASP A 73 -18.50 -10.14 5.71
C ASP A 73 -18.48 -9.76 4.23
N TRP A 74 -17.78 -10.58 3.44
CA TRP A 74 -17.61 -10.37 2.01
C TRP A 74 -18.76 -10.98 1.18
N GLU A 75 -19.67 -11.73 1.80
CA GLU A 75 -20.84 -12.26 1.13
C GLU A 75 -21.86 -11.16 0.81
N GLY A 76 -22.59 -11.31 -0.31
CA GLY A 76 -23.72 -10.44 -0.65
C GLY A 76 -23.36 -9.01 -1.06
N ASP A 77 -22.10 -8.73 -1.42
CA ASP A 77 -21.62 -7.42 -1.91
C ASP A 77 -21.85 -6.27 -0.91
N HIS A 78 -22.18 -6.54 0.35
CA HIS A 78 -22.51 -5.50 1.32
C HIS A 78 -21.29 -4.63 1.69
N VAL A 79 -20.12 -5.26 1.78
CA VAL A 79 -18.84 -4.59 2.06
C VAL A 79 -18.05 -4.35 0.77
N SER A 80 -18.02 -5.34 -0.13
CA SER A 80 -17.23 -5.31 -1.37
C SER A 80 -17.57 -4.10 -2.27
N ARG A 81 -18.84 -3.68 -2.34
CA ARG A 81 -19.23 -2.47 -3.10
C ARG A 81 -18.53 -1.18 -2.65
N TYR A 82 -18.08 -1.14 -1.40
CA TYR A 82 -17.46 0.05 -0.80
C TYR A 82 -15.94 -0.08 -0.76
N LEU A 83 -15.42 -1.24 -0.34
CA LEU A 83 -13.99 -1.46 -0.13
C LEU A 83 -13.29 -2.16 -1.29
N GLY A 84 -14.04 -2.52 -2.33
CA GLY A 84 -13.60 -3.43 -3.38
C GLY A 84 -13.65 -4.89 -2.92
N ARG A 85 -13.57 -5.82 -3.87
CA ARG A 85 -13.51 -7.25 -3.53
C ARG A 85 -12.25 -7.48 -2.70
N GLU A 86 -12.39 -8.14 -1.57
CA GLU A 86 -11.26 -8.45 -0.69
C GLU A 86 -10.46 -7.22 -0.21
N ALA A 87 -11.13 -6.06 -0.09
CA ALA A 87 -10.53 -4.78 0.25
C ALA A 87 -9.58 -4.19 -0.81
N GLU A 88 -9.62 -4.65 -2.06
CA GLU A 88 -8.67 -4.24 -3.11
C GLU A 88 -8.60 -2.71 -3.30
N LEU A 89 -9.74 -2.01 -3.20
CA LEU A 89 -9.84 -0.57 -3.42
C LEU A 89 -9.30 0.19 -2.21
N LEU A 90 -9.64 -0.28 -1.00
CA LEU A 90 -9.10 0.27 0.24
C LEU A 90 -7.58 0.16 0.29
N LEU A 91 -7.03 -1.00 -0.08
CA LEU A 91 -5.60 -1.25 -0.08
C LEU A 91 -4.87 -0.39 -1.12
N LYS A 92 -5.47 -0.14 -2.27
CA LYS A 92 -4.93 0.81 -3.28
C LYS A 92 -4.79 2.23 -2.71
N TYR A 93 -5.81 2.73 -2.01
CA TYR A 93 -5.73 4.05 -1.39
C TYR A 93 -4.78 4.06 -0.19
N TYR A 94 -4.75 2.99 0.60
CA TYR A 94 -3.83 2.83 1.72
C TYR A 94 -2.37 2.91 1.27
N THR A 95 -1.97 2.16 0.25
CA THR A 95 -0.60 2.18 -0.25
C THR A 95 -0.23 3.54 -0.85
N ALA A 96 -1.16 4.22 -1.51
CA ALA A 96 -0.96 5.58 -1.99
C ALA A 96 -0.74 6.58 -0.83
N GLU A 97 -1.56 6.57 0.21
CA GLU A 97 -1.37 7.45 1.38
C GLU A 97 -0.07 7.13 2.13
N LEU A 98 0.26 5.85 2.29
CA LEU A 98 1.53 5.41 2.89
C LEU A 98 2.72 5.94 2.09
N ALA A 99 2.70 5.79 0.76
CA ALA A 99 3.77 6.26 -0.12
C ALA A 99 3.97 7.78 -0.02
N LYS A 100 2.87 8.55 -0.01
CA LYS A 100 2.93 10.00 0.16
C LYS A 100 3.53 10.38 1.51
N MET A 101 3.09 9.72 2.59
CA MET A 101 3.60 9.99 3.94
C MET A 101 5.09 9.68 4.08
N GLU A 102 5.52 8.50 3.65
CA GLU A 102 6.93 8.08 3.76
C GLU A 102 7.86 8.91 2.86
N ALA A 103 7.38 9.36 1.69
CA ALA A 103 8.13 10.24 0.80
C ALA A 103 8.27 11.65 1.39
N LEU A 104 7.19 12.25 1.89
CA LEU A 104 7.22 13.58 2.53
C LEU A 104 8.09 13.58 3.78
N LYS A 105 8.04 12.53 4.59
CA LYS A 105 8.87 12.35 5.80
C LYS A 105 10.38 12.38 5.47
N ARG A 106 10.76 11.96 4.27
CA ARG A 106 12.14 11.95 3.76
C ARG A 106 12.54 13.20 2.99
N GLY A 107 11.64 14.19 2.90
CA GLY A 107 11.91 15.46 2.24
C GLY A 107 11.70 15.47 0.73
N TYR A 108 11.11 14.41 0.15
CA TYR A 108 10.77 14.40 -1.26
C TYR A 108 9.52 15.23 -1.53
N ALA A 109 9.51 15.93 -2.66
CA ALA A 109 8.29 16.52 -3.21
C ALA A 109 7.39 15.42 -3.79
N VAL A 110 6.09 15.50 -3.54
CA VAL A 110 5.15 14.44 -3.89
C VAL A 110 4.09 14.96 -4.85
N THR A 111 3.86 14.21 -5.92
CA THR A 111 2.72 14.43 -6.83
C THR A 111 1.96 13.12 -7.03
N GLU A 112 0.64 13.22 -7.23
CA GLU A 112 -0.25 12.07 -7.41
C GLU A 112 -0.94 12.18 -8.77
N GLN A 113 -1.00 11.07 -9.50
CA GLN A 113 -1.68 10.95 -10.79
C GLN A 113 -2.55 9.70 -10.79
N ALA A 114 -3.78 9.81 -11.28
CA ALA A 114 -4.63 8.66 -11.51
C ALA A 114 -4.35 8.08 -12.90
N GLU A 115 -4.02 6.79 -12.96
CA GLU A 115 -3.83 6.05 -14.19
C GLU A 115 -4.82 4.88 -14.26
N GLU A 116 -4.92 4.22 -15.41
CA GLU A 116 -5.87 3.12 -15.59
C GLU A 116 -5.59 1.98 -14.59
N GLY A 117 -6.48 1.81 -13.61
CA GLY A 117 -6.37 0.77 -12.58
C GLY A 117 -5.42 1.08 -11.42
N ALA A 118 -4.63 2.16 -11.45
CA ALA A 118 -3.61 2.46 -10.45
C ALA A 118 -3.61 3.93 -10.00
N LEU A 119 -3.09 4.18 -8.80
CA LEU A 119 -2.68 5.51 -8.36
C LEU A 119 -1.18 5.59 -8.42
N VAL A 120 -0.65 6.59 -9.12
CA VAL A 120 0.79 6.78 -9.25
C VAL A 120 1.23 7.92 -8.37
N ILE A 121 2.15 7.63 -7.46
CA ILE A 121 2.83 8.62 -6.61
C ILE A 121 4.23 8.84 -7.18
N LEU A 122 4.55 10.09 -7.49
CA LEU A 122 5.90 10.48 -7.90
C LEU A 122 6.57 11.22 -6.75
N ALA A 123 7.58 10.59 -6.15
CA ALA A 123 8.43 11.18 -5.11
C ALA A 123 9.69 11.76 -5.78
N ARG A 124 9.82 13.08 -5.83
CA ARG A 124 10.91 13.81 -6.51
C ARG A 124 11.85 14.46 -5.51
N ASP A 125 13.14 14.35 -5.75
CA ASP A 125 14.17 15.08 -5.00
C ASP A 125 14.56 16.38 -5.73
N SER A 126 15.23 17.26 -4.99
CA SER A 126 15.78 18.55 -5.40
C SER A 126 16.71 18.49 -6.63
N ASP A 127 17.40 17.37 -6.86
CA ASP A 127 18.27 17.15 -8.02
C ASP A 127 17.51 16.68 -9.29
N GLY A 128 16.18 16.56 -9.22
CA GLY A 128 15.33 16.15 -10.33
C GLY A 128 15.15 14.64 -10.48
N SER A 129 15.88 13.83 -9.70
CA SER A 129 15.61 12.38 -9.57
C SER A 129 14.22 12.15 -9.01
N ALA A 130 13.58 11.05 -9.41
CA ALA A 130 12.28 10.68 -8.85
C ALA A 130 12.09 9.18 -8.74
N LEU A 131 11.25 8.76 -7.80
CA LEU A 131 10.69 7.42 -7.73
C LEU A 131 9.23 7.47 -8.14
N ARG A 132 8.88 6.75 -9.20
CA ARG A 132 7.49 6.46 -9.59
C ARG A 132 7.02 5.24 -8.82
N ILE A 133 5.92 5.38 -8.09
CA ILE A 133 5.34 4.35 -7.23
C ILE A 133 3.92 4.10 -7.73
N GLU A 134 3.67 2.96 -8.36
CA GLU A 134 2.37 2.55 -8.86
C GLU A 134 1.65 1.73 -7.79
N CYS A 135 0.59 2.29 -7.22
CA CYS A 135 -0.27 1.65 -6.23
C CYS A 135 -1.47 0.99 -6.94
N GLN A 136 -1.50 -0.34 -6.94
CA GLN A 136 -2.52 -1.15 -7.60
C GLN A 136 -3.56 -1.68 -6.60
N GLY A 137 -4.63 -2.30 -7.12
CA GLY A 137 -5.61 -3.02 -6.32
C GLY A 137 -4.97 -4.12 -5.47
N GLY A 138 -5.51 -4.35 -4.27
CA GLY A 138 -5.02 -5.40 -3.37
C GLY A 138 -3.72 -5.03 -2.63
N GLY A 139 -3.23 -3.80 -2.82
CA GLY A 139 -2.04 -3.29 -2.15
C GLY A 139 -0.73 -3.59 -2.88
N SER A 140 -0.77 -4.18 -4.08
CA SER A 140 0.46 -4.34 -4.86
C SER A 140 1.07 -2.98 -5.21
N ILE A 141 2.40 -2.89 -5.06
CA ILE A 141 3.18 -1.69 -5.35
C ILE A 141 4.27 -2.07 -6.36
N ARG A 142 4.38 -1.26 -7.41
CA ARG A 142 5.53 -1.28 -8.34
C ARG A 142 6.31 0.02 -8.20
N CYS A 143 7.63 -0.10 -8.04
CA CYS A 143 8.52 1.04 -7.93
C CYS A 143 9.41 1.13 -9.17
N GLN A 144 9.54 2.32 -9.74
CA GLN A 144 10.39 2.59 -10.89
C GLN A 144 11.16 3.91 -10.69
N PRO A 145 12.48 3.85 -10.49
CA PRO A 145 13.28 5.06 -10.41
C PRO A 145 13.40 5.75 -11.79
N GLN A 146 13.42 7.08 -11.78
CA GLN A 146 13.51 7.95 -12.94
C GLN A 146 14.69 8.91 -12.79
N HIS A 147 15.37 9.18 -13.91
CA HIS A 147 16.51 10.11 -13.98
C HIS A 147 17.68 9.75 -13.06
N ILE A 148 17.84 8.47 -12.70
CA ILE A 148 18.97 7.97 -11.92
C ILE A 148 19.59 6.73 -12.59
N THR A 149 20.91 6.61 -12.51
CA THR A 149 21.70 5.53 -13.13
C THR A 149 22.84 5.11 -12.20
N GLY A 150 23.33 3.86 -12.33
CA GLY A 150 24.47 3.37 -11.55
C GLY A 150 24.17 3.28 -10.04
N GLU A 151 25.15 3.58 -9.18
CA GLU A 151 25.02 3.47 -7.71
C GLU A 151 23.94 4.38 -7.10
N ALA A 152 23.61 5.49 -7.79
CA ALA A 152 22.54 6.40 -7.37
C ALA A 152 21.15 5.75 -7.39
N CYS A 153 21.01 4.58 -7.99
CA CYS A 153 19.75 3.88 -8.05
C CYS A 153 19.26 3.34 -6.69
N MET A 154 20.15 3.28 -5.69
CA MET A 154 19.81 2.98 -4.29
C MET A 154 19.26 4.18 -3.52
N LYS A 155 19.17 5.36 -4.14
CA LYS A 155 18.77 6.61 -3.48
C LYS A 155 17.40 6.53 -2.79
N PHE A 156 16.46 5.79 -3.39
CA PHE A 156 15.11 5.64 -2.86
C PHE A 156 14.90 4.34 -2.07
N PHE A 157 15.96 3.60 -1.79
CA PHE A 157 15.86 2.28 -1.15
C PHE A 157 15.20 2.32 0.23
N GLU A 158 15.48 3.34 1.03
CA GLU A 158 14.82 3.49 2.33
C GLU A 158 13.34 3.86 2.24
N LEU A 159 12.95 4.55 1.15
CA LEU A 159 11.55 4.82 0.85
C LEU A 159 10.86 3.52 0.43
N GLU A 160 11.46 2.79 -0.50
CA GLU A 160 11.00 1.49 -0.98
C GLU A 160 10.79 0.48 0.17
N GLN A 161 11.77 0.31 1.06
CA GLN A 161 11.63 -0.57 2.21
C GLN A 161 10.47 -0.19 3.14
N ALA A 162 10.21 1.11 3.30
CA ALA A 162 9.14 1.59 4.16
C ALA A 162 7.74 1.32 3.59
N LEU A 163 7.62 1.06 2.29
CA LEU A 163 6.36 0.67 1.64
C LEU A 163 6.01 -0.81 1.88
N GLY A 164 6.95 -1.62 2.36
CA GLY A 164 6.73 -3.04 2.66
C GLY A 164 7.00 -3.96 1.47
N ASP A 165 6.11 -4.94 1.24
CA ASP A 165 6.27 -5.97 0.21
C ASP A 165 6.13 -5.40 -1.21
N ILE A 166 7.23 -4.87 -1.74
CA ILE A 166 7.36 -4.51 -3.15
C ILE A 166 7.32 -5.79 -3.98
N GLN A 167 6.29 -5.94 -4.81
CA GLN A 167 6.09 -7.16 -5.60
C GLN A 167 6.94 -7.19 -6.88
N GLU A 168 7.26 -6.02 -7.45
CA GLU A 168 8.01 -5.94 -8.70
C GLU A 168 8.86 -4.66 -8.75
N HIS A 169 10.13 -4.83 -9.09
CA HIS A 169 11.06 -3.75 -9.45
C HIS A 169 11.43 -3.97 -10.93
N GLN A 170 11.27 -2.95 -11.79
CA GLN A 170 11.48 -3.09 -13.24
C GLN A 170 12.83 -2.56 -13.75
N LYS A 171 13.51 -3.39 -14.56
CA LYS A 171 14.79 -3.11 -15.22
C LYS A 171 14.60 -2.18 -16.40
N THR A 172 15.26 -1.01 -16.38
CA THR A 172 15.47 -0.21 -17.59
C THR A 172 16.92 -0.34 -18.07
N GLY A 173 17.15 -0.21 -19.38
CA GLY A 173 18.48 -0.29 -19.99
C GLY A 173 19.48 0.76 -19.50
N ALA A 174 18.98 1.83 -18.87
CA ALA A 174 19.78 2.85 -18.20
C ALA A 174 20.54 2.31 -16.95
N PHE A 175 20.14 1.15 -16.42
CA PHE A 175 20.88 0.45 -15.37
C PHE A 175 22.31 0.07 -15.80
N TRP A 176 22.51 -0.21 -17.09
CA TRP A 176 23.80 -0.64 -17.62
C TRP A 176 24.64 0.50 -18.20
N GLY A 177 24.25 1.76 -18.00
CA GLY A 177 24.99 2.91 -18.55
C GLY A 177 25.10 2.90 -20.09
N GLY A 178 24.22 2.19 -20.79
CA GLY A 178 24.31 1.99 -22.23
C GLY A 178 25.44 1.05 -22.69
N ASP A 179 26.12 0.37 -21.77
CA ASP A 179 27.22 -0.54 -22.07
C ASP A 179 26.91 -1.96 -21.54
N GLU A 180 26.66 -2.89 -22.46
CA GLU A 180 26.34 -4.30 -22.17
C GLU A 180 27.46 -5.04 -21.41
N THR A 181 28.61 -4.39 -21.21
CA THR A 181 29.81 -4.99 -20.61
C THR A 181 29.97 -4.75 -19.10
N LEU A 182 29.15 -3.90 -18.47
CA LEU A 182 29.25 -3.63 -17.04
C LEU A 182 28.77 -4.83 -16.21
N LYS A 183 29.74 -5.60 -15.70
CA LYS A 183 29.55 -6.80 -14.90
C LYS A 183 28.73 -6.53 -13.63
N LYS A 184 27.72 -7.38 -13.44
CA LYS A 184 26.90 -7.61 -12.23
C LYS A 184 27.64 -7.30 -10.92
N LEU A 185 27.35 -6.18 -10.28
CA LEU A 185 27.77 -5.92 -8.90
C LEU A 185 26.84 -6.67 -7.94
N ARG A 186 27.36 -7.76 -7.35
CA ARG A 186 26.68 -8.58 -6.35
C ARG A 186 27.19 -8.17 -4.97
N ILE A 187 26.38 -7.45 -4.19
CA ILE A 187 26.68 -7.17 -2.78
C ILE A 187 25.59 -7.85 -1.93
N ARG A 188 26.00 -8.78 -1.06
CA ARG A 188 25.17 -9.41 0.00
C ARG A 188 23.79 -9.92 -0.45
N SER A 189 23.81 -10.89 -1.37
CA SER A 189 22.66 -11.77 -1.66
C SER A 189 21.41 -11.14 -2.30
N ARG A 190 21.41 -9.86 -2.67
CA ARG A 190 20.26 -9.23 -3.36
C ARG A 190 20.74 -8.37 -4.52
N TYR A 191 20.04 -8.49 -5.65
CA TYR A 191 20.24 -7.66 -6.83
C TYR A 191 19.33 -6.44 -6.69
N TYR A 192 19.87 -5.24 -6.84
CA TYR A 192 19.07 -4.04 -7.01
C TYR A 192 19.63 -3.18 -8.13
N CYS A 193 18.65 -2.66 -8.86
CA CYS A 193 18.72 -2.15 -10.22
C CYS A 193 18.89 -3.27 -11.27
N GLY A 194 17.94 -3.42 -12.17
CA GLY A 194 16.52 -3.13 -11.96
C GLY A 194 15.66 -4.35 -11.71
#